data_AF-A0A708T8P7-F1
#
_entry.id   AF-A0A708T8P7-F1
#
_cell.length_a   1.000
_cell.length_b   1.000
_cell.length_c   1.000
_cell.angle_alpha   90.00
_cell.angle_beta   90.00
_cell.angle_gamma   90.00
#
_symmetry.space_group_name_H-M   'P 1'
#
loop_
_entity.id
_entity.type
_entity.pdbx_description
1 polymer ?
#
loop_
_entity_poly.entity_id
_entity_poly.type
_entity_poly.pdbx_seq_one_letter_code
_entity_poly.pdbx_strand_id
1 'polypeptide(L)' 'MQQQGWRTYLYDAEQPYTPVASVTGKGESRQVWYYHTDVTGTPQEVTAADGTLVWAGYIK' A
#
# COMPACT_ATOMS: atom_id res chain seq x y z
N MET A 1 21.98 -15.26 8.70
CA MET A 1 22.04 -14.18 7.67
C MET A 1 20.72 -13.44 7.71
N GLN A 2 20.74 -12.10 7.81
CA GLN A 2 19.51 -11.33 7.83
C GLN A 2 18.95 -11.29 6.40
N GLN A 3 17.79 -11.89 6.17
CA GLN A 3 17.17 -11.93 4.84
C GLN A 3 16.78 -10.50 4.43
N GLN A 4 17.18 -10.08 3.23
CA GLN A 4 16.79 -8.78 2.67
C GLN A 4 15.28 -8.77 2.42
N GLY A 5 14.62 -7.67 2.77
CA GLY A 5 13.20 -7.49 2.50
C GLY A 5 12.94 -7.11 1.04
N TRP A 6 11.72 -7.34 0.56
CA TRP A 6 11.26 -6.92 -0.77
C TRP A 6 9.96 -6.11 -0.65
N ARG A 7 9.69 -5.31 -1.68
CA ARG A 7 8.42 -4.59 -1.84
C ARG A 7 8.02 -4.62 -3.31
N THR A 8 6.75 -4.87 -3.58
CA THR A 8 6.12 -4.71 -4.90
C THR A 8 4.87 -3.85 -4.78
N TYR A 9 4.44 -3.26 -5.89
CA TYR A 9 3.25 -2.41 -5.97
C TYR A 9 2.26 -2.98 -6.98
N LEU A 10 0.99 -2.89 -6.65
CA LEU A 10 -0.13 -3.17 -7.54
C LEU A 10 -0.72 -1.82 -7.97
N TYR A 11 -1.03 -1.71 -9.26
CA TYR A 11 -1.64 -0.53 -9.86
C TYR A 11 -2.96 -0.90 -10.49
N ASP A 12 -3.84 0.09 -10.60
CA ASP A 12 -5.10 -0.03 -11.34
C ASP A 12 -4.80 -0.24 -12.84
N ALA A 13 -5.46 -1.22 -13.45
CA ALA A 13 -5.26 -1.56 -14.86
C ALA A 13 -5.85 -0.48 -15.80
N GLU A 14 -6.90 0.22 -15.36
CA GLU A 14 -7.54 1.31 -16.11
C GLU A 14 -6.86 2.66 -15.83
N GLN A 15 -6.18 2.78 -14.68
CA GLN A 15 -5.43 3.98 -14.27
C GLN A 15 -3.99 3.60 -13.88
N PRO A 16 -3.07 3.43 -14.85
CA PRO A 16 -1.75 2.81 -14.64
C PRO A 16 -0.83 3.48 -13.62
N TYR A 17 -1.13 4.72 -13.23
CA TYR A 17 -0.37 5.49 -12.24
C TYR A 17 -1.05 5.56 -10.87
N THR A 18 -2.21 4.93 -10.71
CA THR A 18 -2.95 4.89 -9.44
C THR A 18 -2.54 3.65 -8.65
N PRO A 19 -1.80 3.79 -7.54
CA PRO A 19 -1.39 2.66 -6.73
C PRO A 19 -2.60 2.11 -5.97
N VAL A 20 -2.80 0.80 -6.03
CA VAL A 20 -3.89 0.09 -5.32
C VAL A 20 -3.38 -0.51 -4.01
N ALA A 21 -2.20 -1.13 -4.05
CA ALA A 21 -1.61 -1.74 -2.88
C ALA A 21 -0.09 -1.83 -2.99
N SER A 22 0.58 -2.02 -1.85
CA SER A 22 1.93 -2.55 -1.84
C SER A 22 2.01 -3.82 -1.00
N VAL A 23 2.83 -4.76 -1.44
CA VAL A 23 3.11 -5.99 -0.69
C VAL A 23 4.58 -5.97 -0.31
N THR A 24 4.85 -6.12 0.99
CA THR A 24 6.20 -6.26 1.52
C THR A 24 6.42 -7.65 2.07
N GLY A 25 7.62 -8.21 1.89
CA GLY A 25 7.99 -9.46 2.53
C GLY A 25 9.40 -9.44 3.08
N LYS A 26 9.63 -10.18 4.17
CA LYS A 26 10.95 -10.41 4.77
C LYS A 26 10.97 -11.81 5.40
N GLY A 27 11.71 -12.73 4.80
CA GLY A 27 11.63 -14.15 5.17
C GLY A 27 10.21 -14.70 4.96
N GLU A 28 9.63 -15.31 5.99
CA GLU A 28 8.26 -15.85 5.94
C GLU A 28 7.18 -14.78 6.16
N SER A 29 7.55 -13.62 6.72
CA SER A 29 6.62 -12.53 6.99
C SER A 29 6.23 -11.81 5.69
N ARG A 30 4.93 -11.57 5.51
CA ARG A 30 4.35 -10.80 4.40
C ARG A 30 3.28 -9.85 4.93
N GLN A 31 3.20 -8.66 4.37
CA GLN A 31 2.23 -7.63 4.74
C GLN A 31 1.71 -6.93 3.48
N VAL A 32 0.42 -6.66 3.45
CA VAL A 32 -0.25 -5.87 2.41
C VAL A 32 -0.66 -4.52 3.01
N TRP A 33 -0.47 -3.46 2.22
CA TRP A 33 -0.93 -2.11 2.50
C TRP A 33 -1.82 -1.64 1.36
N TYR A 34 -3.08 -1.36 1.63
CA TYR A 34 -4.02 -0.84 0.64
C TYR A 34 -4.00 0.69 0.64
N TYR A 35 -3.90 1.30 -0.53
CA TYR A 35 -3.95 2.74 -0.70
C TYR A 35 -5.37 3.16 -1.08
N HIS A 36 -5.91 4.16 -0.37
CA HIS A 36 -7.17 4.80 -0.73
C HIS A 36 -6.83 6.17 -1.29
N THR A 37 -7.00 6.34 -2.60
CA THR A 37 -6.57 7.54 -3.33
C THR A 37 -7.75 8.42 -3.70
N ASP A 38 -7.50 9.73 -3.87
CA ASP A 38 -8.44 10.59 -4.59
C ASP A 38 -8.38 10.36 -6.11
N VAL A 39 -9.18 11.13 -6.86
CA VAL A 39 -9.28 11.05 -8.33
C VAL A 39 -7.99 11.38 -9.08
N THR A 40 -7.00 11.96 -8.40
CA THR A 40 -5.67 12.25 -8.98
C THR A 40 -4.65 11.14 -8.72
N GLY A 41 -5.04 10.09 -7.97
CA GLY A 41 -4.14 9.03 -7.53
C GLY A 41 -3.34 9.36 -6.27
N THR A 42 -3.60 10.51 -5.62
CA THR A 42 -2.92 10.89 -4.38
C THR A 42 -3.46 10.05 -3.21
N PRO A 43 -2.63 9.31 -2.46
CA PRO A 43 -3.08 8.55 -1.30
C PRO A 43 -3.59 9.46 -0.19
N GLN A 44 -4.82 9.21 0.25
CA GLN A 44 -5.49 9.89 1.36
C GLN A 44 -5.44 9.04 2.63
N GLU A 45 -5.59 7.72 2.49
CA GLU A 45 -5.49 6.75 3.60
C GLU A 45 -4.71 5.50 3.19
N VAL A 46 -4.19 4.80 4.20
CA VAL A 46 -3.61 3.46 4.05
C VAL A 46 -4.20 2.53 5.09
N THR A 47 -4.67 1.35 4.67
CA THR A 47 -5.15 0.31 5.57
C THR A 47 -4.31 -0.96 5.49
N ALA A 48 -4.21 -1.66 6.62
CA ALA A 48 -3.67 -3.02 6.68
C ALA A 48 -4.65 -4.03 6.05
N ALA A 49 -4.22 -5.29 5.93
CA ALA A 49 -5.00 -6.36 5.32
C ALA A 49 -6.34 -6.66 6.03
N ASP A 50 -6.44 -6.36 7.32
CA ASP A 50 -7.65 -6.52 8.13
C ASP A 50 -8.57 -5.28 8.10
N GLY A 51 -8.24 -4.27 7.29
CA GLY A 51 -8.98 -3.00 7.20
C GLY A 51 -8.58 -1.96 8.26
N THR A 52 -7.63 -2.27 9.16
CA THR A 52 -7.15 -1.29 10.14
C THR A 52 -6.51 -0.09 9.45
N LEU A 53 -6.98 1.13 9.76
CA LEU A 53 -6.36 2.36 9.31
C LEU A 53 -4.98 2.52 9.97
N VAL A 54 -3.93 2.62 9.17
CA VAL A 54 -2.54 2.73 9.64
C VAL A 54 -1.89 4.06 9.30
N TRP A 55 -2.45 4.78 8.34
CA TRP A 55 -2.02 6.13 7.99
C TRP A 55 -3.16 6.91 7.33
N ALA A 56 -3.19 8.23 7.56
CA ALA A 56 -4.07 9.16 6.86
C ALA A 56 -3.35 10.50 6.65
N GLY A 57 -3.58 11.13 5.50
CA GLY A 57 -2.89 12.34 5.03
C GLY A 57 -3.67 13.64 5.13
N TYR A 58 -4.86 13.63 5.74
CA TYR A 58 -5.70 14.83 5.84
C TYR A 58 -5.07 15.89 6.75
N ILE A 59 -5.01 17.14 6.28
CA ILE A 59 -4.74 18.30 7.14
C ILE A 59 -6.02 18.58 7.92
N LYS A 60 -5.94 18.63 9.26
CA LYS A 60 -7.03 19.07 10.13
C LYS A 60 -7.15 20.59 10.11
#